data_AF-A0A8X8L906-F1
#
_entry.id   AF-A0A8X8L906-F1
#
_cell.length_a   1.000
_cell.length_b   1.000
_cell.length_c   1.000
_cell.angle_alpha   90.00
_cell.angle_beta   90.00
_cell.angle_gamma   90.00
#
_symmetry.space_group_name_H-M   'P 1'
#
loop_
_entity.id
_entity.type
_entity.pdbx_description
1 polymer ?
#
loop_
_entity_poly.entity_id
_entity_poly.type
_entity_poly.pdbx_seq_one_letter_code
_entity_poly.pdbx_strand_id
1 'polypeptide(L)'
;MKFSWKHALSWSTAIAVITLVLAAIFSIVSSFILSGAPLAIGMLVVIIIVMIGIVFDTIGIAATAANEVPFRSMASRKITGAKEAIYICRNADRFSSFCNDVIGDISGIVSGTASAVVILQLAFELGYAEGSALHMLVGVVFTSLVAALTVGGKALGKSFAIYFSIQIILTVGKVFYFINKKFHISILDGKNKKKNRRRSNGHLRGSRRNGNER
;
A
#
# COMPACT_ATOMS: atom_id res chain seq x y z
N MET A 1 -2.29 -28.99 -8.03
CA MET A 1 -1.58 -27.87 -7.37
C MET A 1 -1.42 -28.20 -5.90
N LYS A 2 -0.20 -28.47 -5.40
CA LYS A 2 0.02 -28.67 -3.96
C LYS A 2 0.11 -27.30 -3.29
N PHE A 3 -0.99 -26.88 -2.66
CA PHE A 3 -1.05 -25.65 -1.86
C PHE A 3 -0.11 -25.80 -0.67
N SER A 4 1.01 -25.08 -0.66
CA SER A 4 2.02 -25.19 0.40
C SER A 4 1.60 -24.35 1.61
N TRP A 5 0.86 -24.97 2.52
CA TRP A 5 0.40 -24.39 3.80
C TRP A 5 1.54 -23.71 4.58
N LYS A 6 2.78 -24.20 4.50
CA LYS A 6 3.93 -23.62 5.19
C LYS A 6 4.27 -22.21 4.69
N HIS A 7 4.14 -21.96 3.38
CA HIS A 7 4.39 -20.61 2.84
C HIS A 7 3.29 -19.63 3.25
N ALA A 8 2.03 -20.03 3.17
CA ALA A 8 0.91 -19.20 3.62
C ALA A 8 1.01 -18.86 5.12
N LEU A 9 1.32 -19.85 5.98
CA LEU A 9 1.53 -19.62 7.42
C LEU A 9 2.72 -18.67 7.70
N SER A 10 3.86 -18.87 7.02
CA SER A 10 5.04 -17.99 7.22
C SER A 10 4.77 -16.55 6.80
N TRP A 11 3.94 -16.36 5.77
CA TRP A 11 3.59 -15.03 5.27
C TRP A 11 2.55 -14.36 6.15
N SER A 12 1.54 -15.11 6.60
CA SER A 12 0.51 -14.64 7.53
C SER A 12 1.10 -14.27 8.90
N THR A 13 2.02 -15.08 9.44
CA THR A 13 2.70 -14.77 10.71
C THR A 13 3.63 -13.56 10.59
N ALA A 14 4.36 -13.42 9.47
CA ALA A 14 5.17 -12.23 9.23
C ALA A 14 4.31 -10.95 9.16
N ILE A 15 3.18 -11.02 8.46
CA ILE A 15 2.20 -9.92 8.43
C ILE A 15 1.71 -9.60 9.83
N ALA A 16 1.22 -10.59 10.59
CA ALA A 16 0.67 -10.38 11.92
C ALA A 16 1.68 -9.71 12.88
N VAL A 17 2.94 -10.13 12.85
CA VAL A 17 4.00 -9.52 13.68
C VAL A 17 4.29 -8.09 13.24
N ILE A 18 4.37 -7.83 11.93
CA ILE A 18 4.57 -6.46 11.41
C ILE A 18 3.39 -5.57 11.81
N THR A 19 2.15 -6.04 11.63
CA THR A 19 0.92 -5.35 12.02
C THR A 19 0.93 -5.00 13.50
N LEU A 20 1.31 -5.96 14.36
CA LEU A 20 1.36 -5.76 15.81
C LEU A 20 2.36 -4.66 16.20
N VAL A 21 3.58 -4.70 15.64
CA VAL A 21 4.61 -3.70 15.92
C VAL A 21 4.19 -2.32 15.39
N LEU A 22 3.64 -2.26 14.18
CA LEU A 22 3.17 -1.00 13.59
C LEU A 22 2.02 -0.41 14.40
N ALA A 23 1.05 -1.23 14.82
CA ALA A 23 -0.08 -0.80 15.64
C ALA A 23 0.37 -0.27 16.99
N ALA A 24 1.36 -0.90 17.64
CA ALA A 24 1.92 -0.42 18.91
C ALA A 24 2.59 0.96 18.74
N ILE A 25 3.43 1.14 17.71
CA ILE A 25 4.08 2.43 17.43
C ILE A 25 3.03 3.49 17.12
N PHE A 26 2.06 3.17 16.26
CA PHE A 26 1.02 4.12 15.85
C PHE A 26 0.13 4.51 17.02
N SER A 27 -0.23 3.55 17.89
CA SER A 27 -1.00 3.82 19.11
C SER A 27 -0.26 4.79 20.02
N ILE A 28 1.04 4.60 20.24
CA ILE A 28 1.87 5.51 21.05
C ILE A 28 1.87 6.92 20.43
N VAL A 29 2.13 7.02 19.13
CA VAL A 29 2.17 8.32 18.41
C VAL A 29 0.81 9.02 18.44
N SER A 30 -0.28 8.28 18.18
CA SER A 30 -1.65 8.82 18.24
C SER A 30 -2.01 9.28 19.64
N SER A 31 -1.63 8.56 20.70
CA SER A 31 -1.84 9.00 22.08
C SER A 31 -1.10 10.30 22.40
N PHE A 32 0.13 10.47 21.92
CA PHE A 32 0.87 11.72 22.09
C PHE A 32 0.28 12.89 21.28
N ILE A 33 -0.23 12.62 20.07
CA ILE A 33 -0.86 13.65 19.23
C ILE A 33 -2.23 14.06 19.79
N LEU A 34 -3.00 13.11 20.35
CA LEU A 34 -4.31 13.40 20.94
C LEU A 34 -4.21 13.99 22.35
N SER A 35 -3.12 13.75 23.10
CA SER A 35 -2.97 14.34 24.44
C SER A 35 -2.90 15.87 24.36
N GLY A 36 -3.99 16.54 24.74
CA GLY A 36 -4.11 18.00 24.70
C GLY A 36 -4.53 18.58 23.35
N ALA A 37 -4.89 17.75 22.37
CA ALA A 37 -5.47 18.25 21.12
C ALA A 37 -6.93 18.68 21.33
N PRO A 38 -7.33 19.86 20.85
CA PRO A 38 -8.73 20.24 20.71
C PRO A 38 -9.52 19.18 19.95
N LEU A 39 -10.77 18.98 20.34
CA LEU A 39 -11.64 17.97 19.75
C LEU A 39 -11.72 17.99 18.22
N ALA A 40 -11.70 19.18 17.63
CA ALA A 40 -11.71 19.37 16.18
C ALA A 40 -10.50 18.70 15.48
N ILE A 41 -9.33 18.73 16.12
CA ILE A 41 -8.11 18.11 15.60
C ILE A 41 -8.22 16.59 15.72
N GLY A 42 -8.79 16.06 16.81
CA GLY A 42 -9.04 14.62 16.97
C GLY A 42 -9.94 14.05 15.85
N MET A 43 -11.06 14.71 15.55
CA MET A 43 -11.94 14.29 14.46
C MET A 43 -11.25 14.34 13.09
N LEU A 44 -10.44 15.38 12.85
CA LEU A 44 -9.69 15.52 11.61
C LEU A 44 -8.64 14.41 11.44
N VAL A 45 -7.94 14.03 12.51
CA VAL A 45 -6.98 12.92 12.50
C VAL A 45 -7.66 11.61 12.16
N VAL A 46 -8.83 11.33 12.74
CA VAL A 46 -9.62 10.12 12.41
C VAL A 46 -9.95 10.06 10.92
N ILE A 47 -10.47 11.15 10.36
CA ILE A 47 -10.82 11.22 8.93
C ILE A 47 -9.58 11.01 8.05
N ILE A 48 -8.44 11.61 8.40
CA ILE A 48 -7.18 11.41 7.66
C ILE A 48 -6.77 9.93 7.69
N ILE A 49 -6.84 9.27 8.85
CA ILE A 49 -6.48 7.85 8.97
C ILE A 49 -7.38 7.01 8.05
N VAL A 50 -8.70 7.21 8.08
CA VAL A 50 -9.65 6.51 7.21
C VAL A 50 -9.34 6.74 5.72
N MET A 51 -9.06 7.99 5.33
CA MET A 51 -8.72 8.33 3.95
C MET A 51 -7.43 7.64 3.49
N ILE A 52 -6.42 7.56 4.36
CA ILE A 52 -5.20 6.80 4.09
C ILE A 52 -5.54 5.32 3.82
N GLY A 53 -6.34 4.70 4.68
CA GLY A 53 -6.79 3.31 4.48
C GLY A 53 -7.50 3.07 3.15
N ILE A 54 -8.41 3.98 2.76
CA ILE A 54 -9.12 3.89 1.47
C ILE A 54 -8.16 4.05 0.28
N VAL A 55 -7.20 4.96 0.36
CA VAL A 55 -6.19 5.16 -0.70
C VAL A 55 -5.32 3.91 -0.86
N PHE A 56 -4.87 3.30 0.24
CA PHE A 56 -4.08 2.07 0.17
C PHE A 56 -4.90 0.88 -0.35
N ASP A 57 -6.17 0.74 0.03
CA ASP A 57 -7.10 -0.26 -0.54
C ASP A 57 -7.25 -0.07 -2.06
N THR A 58 -7.44 1.16 -2.50
CA THR A 58 -7.53 1.53 -3.92
C THR A 58 -6.25 1.15 -4.68
N ILE A 59 -5.07 1.38 -4.09
CA ILE A 59 -3.77 1.00 -4.67
C ILE A 59 -3.63 -0.52 -4.78
N GLY A 60 -4.02 -1.27 -3.74
CA GLY A 60 -3.96 -2.72 -3.74
C GLY A 60 -4.88 -3.34 -4.81
N ILE A 61 -6.09 -2.80 -4.97
CA ILE A 61 -7.05 -3.23 -6.00
C ILE A 61 -6.55 -2.84 -7.40
N ALA A 62 -5.99 -1.64 -7.56
CA ALA A 62 -5.37 -1.21 -8.80
C ALA A 62 -4.21 -2.13 -9.21
N ALA A 63 -3.42 -2.63 -8.24
CA ALA A 63 -2.31 -3.53 -8.49
C ALA A 63 -2.77 -4.87 -9.05
N THR A 64 -3.89 -5.40 -8.54
CA THR A 64 -4.51 -6.63 -9.06
C THR A 64 -5.20 -6.42 -10.41
N ALA A 65 -5.75 -5.23 -10.67
CA ALA A 65 -6.43 -4.92 -11.93
C ALA A 65 -5.46 -4.57 -13.07
N ALA A 66 -4.26 -4.10 -12.76
CA ALA A 66 -3.30 -3.61 -13.76
C ALA A 66 -2.65 -4.75 -14.55
N ASN A 67 -2.54 -4.57 -15.87
CA ASN A 67 -1.89 -5.53 -16.76
C ASN A 67 -0.40 -5.15 -16.99
N GLU A 68 0.50 -6.14 -17.03
CA GLU A 68 1.94 -5.92 -17.24
C GLU A 68 2.28 -5.37 -18.65
N VAL A 69 1.48 -5.69 -19.67
CA VAL A 69 1.73 -5.35 -21.08
C VAL A 69 1.97 -3.85 -21.32
N PRO A 70 1.09 -2.91 -20.89
CA PRO A 70 1.32 -1.49 -21.06
C PRO A 70 2.63 -1.02 -20.40
N PHE A 71 2.98 -1.54 -19.24
CA PHE A 71 4.22 -1.13 -18.55
C PHE A 71 5.48 -1.59 -19.27
N ARG A 72 5.46 -2.73 -19.96
CA ARG A 72 6.60 -3.17 -20.79
C ARG A 72 6.88 -2.22 -21.95
N SER A 73 5.82 -1.70 -22.59
CA SER A 73 5.94 -0.67 -23.62
C SER A 73 6.46 0.66 -23.04
N MET A 74 5.96 1.05 -21.86
CA MET A 74 6.46 2.23 -21.16
C MET A 74 7.94 2.11 -20.76
N ALA A 75 8.37 0.92 -20.35
CA ALA A 75 9.76 0.64 -19.98
C ALA A 75 10.71 0.67 -21.18
N SER A 76 10.26 0.25 -22.37
CA SER A 76 11.07 0.35 -23.61
C SER A 76 11.28 1.81 -24.03
N ARG A 77 10.28 2.67 -23.78
CA ARG A 77 10.36 4.13 -23.93
C ARG A 77 11.08 4.84 -22.78
N LYS A 78 11.67 4.09 -21.84
CA LYS A 78 12.41 4.60 -20.66
C LYS A 78 11.57 5.53 -19.76
N ILE A 79 10.27 5.30 -19.66
CA ILE A 79 9.41 6.02 -18.71
C ILE A 79 9.82 5.66 -17.28
N THR A 80 9.95 6.67 -16.42
CA THR A 80 10.33 6.52 -15.02
C THR A 80 9.27 5.74 -14.23
N GLY A 81 9.71 4.82 -13.36
CA GLY A 81 8.80 3.98 -12.57
C GLY A 81 8.18 2.80 -13.31
N ALA A 82 8.38 2.67 -14.63
CA ALA A 82 7.77 1.59 -15.41
C ALA A 82 8.32 0.20 -15.05
N LYS A 83 9.60 0.10 -14.66
CA LYS A 83 10.20 -1.18 -14.24
C LYS A 83 9.68 -1.63 -12.88
N GLU A 84 9.48 -0.68 -11.98
CA GLU A 84 8.93 -0.86 -10.64
C GLU A 84 7.45 -1.22 -10.72
N ALA A 85 6.69 -0.57 -11.61
CA ALA A 85 5.31 -0.95 -11.91
C ALA A 85 5.19 -2.39 -12.44
N ILE A 86 6.11 -2.84 -13.31
CA ILE A 86 6.19 -4.25 -13.74
C ILE A 86 6.43 -5.18 -12.55
N TYR A 87 7.34 -4.80 -11.64
CA TYR A 87 7.62 -5.59 -10.44
C TYR A 87 6.38 -5.71 -9.54
N ILE A 88 5.66 -4.61 -9.33
CA ILE A 88 4.41 -4.59 -8.56
C ILE A 88 3.37 -5.51 -9.23
N CYS A 89 3.16 -5.40 -10.54
CA CYS A 89 2.19 -6.25 -11.26
C CYS A 89 2.56 -7.74 -11.17
N ARG A 90 3.85 -8.07 -11.24
CA ARG A 90 4.34 -9.46 -11.13
C ARG A 90 4.17 -10.05 -9.72
N ASN A 91 4.11 -9.20 -8.71
CA ASN A 91 3.92 -9.55 -7.31
C ASN A 91 2.58 -9.03 -6.76
N ALA A 92 1.58 -8.83 -7.64
CA ALA A 92 0.34 -8.15 -7.33
C ALA A 92 -0.40 -8.78 -6.16
N ASP A 93 -0.47 -10.11 -6.08
CA ASP A 93 -1.15 -10.82 -4.98
C ASP A 93 -0.57 -10.43 -3.60
N ARG A 94 0.76 -10.42 -3.47
CA ARG A 94 1.43 -10.05 -2.23
C ARG A 94 1.29 -8.56 -1.93
N PHE A 95 1.45 -7.73 -2.95
CA PHE A 95 1.36 -6.29 -2.79
C PHE A 95 -0.07 -5.85 -2.41
N SER A 96 -1.08 -6.45 -3.04
CA SER A 96 -2.49 -6.19 -2.77
C SER A 96 -2.89 -6.64 -1.36
N SER A 97 -2.51 -7.86 -0.94
CA SER A 97 -2.72 -8.30 0.45
C SER A 97 -2.01 -7.39 1.45
N PHE A 98 -0.80 -6.92 1.16
CA PHE A 98 -0.15 -5.98 2.06
C PHE A 98 -0.93 -4.65 2.18
N CYS A 99 -1.35 -4.07 1.06
CA CYS A 99 -2.10 -2.81 1.08
C CYS A 99 -3.50 -2.96 1.70
N ASN A 100 -4.22 -4.01 1.37
CA ASN A 100 -5.61 -4.20 1.78
C ASN A 100 -5.68 -4.78 3.19
N ASP A 101 -4.97 -5.87 3.45
CA ASP A 101 -5.10 -6.62 4.72
C ASP A 101 -4.24 -5.97 5.82
N VAL A 102 -3.03 -5.50 5.51
CA VAL A 102 -2.17 -4.89 6.55
C VAL A 102 -2.55 -3.44 6.78
N ILE A 103 -2.42 -2.62 5.75
CA ILE A 103 -2.62 -1.17 5.92
C ILE A 103 -4.11 -0.86 6.10
N GLY A 104 -4.99 -1.54 5.37
CA GLY A 104 -6.43 -1.37 5.48
C GLY A 104 -6.98 -1.78 6.87
N ASP A 105 -6.58 -2.93 7.42
CA ASP A 105 -7.08 -3.37 8.73
C ASP A 105 -6.49 -2.51 9.87
N ILE A 106 -5.19 -2.15 9.80
CA ILE A 106 -4.58 -1.23 10.78
C ILE A 106 -5.29 0.11 10.76
N SER A 107 -5.53 0.68 9.57
CA SER A 107 -6.26 1.93 9.43
C SER A 107 -7.66 1.82 10.03
N GLY A 108 -8.35 0.70 9.83
CA GLY A 108 -9.66 0.42 10.44
C GLY A 108 -9.61 0.41 11.96
N ILE A 109 -8.72 -0.39 12.55
CA ILE A 109 -8.59 -0.53 14.02
C ILE A 109 -8.15 0.79 14.67
N VAL A 110 -7.13 1.45 14.10
CA VAL A 110 -6.60 2.72 14.62
C VAL A 110 -7.66 3.81 14.49
N SER A 111 -8.36 3.92 13.36
CA SER A 111 -9.42 4.94 13.21
C SER A 111 -10.58 4.71 14.18
N GLY A 112 -10.98 3.45 14.41
CA GLY A 112 -12.03 3.10 15.37
C GLY A 112 -11.63 3.42 16.81
N THR A 113 -10.43 3.03 17.24
CA THR A 113 -9.92 3.34 18.58
C THR A 113 -9.72 4.85 18.78
N ALA A 114 -9.17 5.56 17.79
CA ALA A 114 -9.07 7.01 17.81
C ALA A 114 -10.45 7.68 17.89
N SER A 115 -11.46 7.17 17.16
CA SER A 115 -12.83 7.67 17.24
C SER A 115 -13.41 7.56 18.64
N ALA A 116 -13.18 6.43 19.31
CA ALA A 116 -13.62 6.22 20.69
C ALA A 116 -12.95 7.21 21.66
N VAL A 117 -11.64 7.46 21.52
CA VAL A 117 -10.92 8.44 22.35
C VAL A 117 -11.45 9.85 22.12
N VAL A 118 -11.74 10.23 20.86
CA VAL A 118 -12.31 11.55 20.53
C VAL A 118 -13.70 11.73 21.13
N ILE A 119 -14.55 10.71 21.07
CA ILE A 119 -15.88 10.73 21.70
C ILE A 119 -15.75 10.86 23.22
N LEU A 120 -14.80 10.16 23.85
CA LEU A 120 -14.55 10.27 25.29
C LEU A 120 -14.08 11.69 25.68
N GLN A 121 -13.19 12.28 24.89
CA GLN A 121 -12.70 13.64 25.13
C GLN A 121 -13.79 14.69 24.96
N LEU A 122 -14.72 14.49 24.01
CA LEU A 122 -15.94 15.29 23.86
C LEU A 122 -16.79 15.30 25.13
N ALA A 123 -16.92 14.13 25.77
CA ALA A 123 -17.70 13.98 26.99
C ALA A 123 -17.13 14.84 28.12
N PHE A 124 -15.80 14.82 28.28
CA PHE A 124 -15.11 15.60 29.29
C PHE A 124 -15.19 17.12 29.04
N GLU A 125 -15.00 17.58 27.80
CA GLU A 125 -15.02 19.02 27.47
C GLU A 125 -16.41 19.65 27.63
N LEU A 126 -17.48 18.91 27.32
CA LEU A 126 -18.83 19.43 27.40
C LEU A 126 -19.48 19.30 28.79
N GLY A 127 -18.79 18.69 29.76
CA GLY A 127 -19.29 18.53 31.14
C GLY A 127 -20.57 17.69 31.24
N TYR A 128 -20.93 16.96 30.19
CA TYR A 128 -22.07 16.05 30.23
C TYR A 128 -21.68 14.81 31.02
N ALA A 129 -22.47 14.47 32.04
CA ALA A 129 -22.29 13.22 32.78
C ALA A 129 -22.23 12.03 31.81
N GLU A 130 -21.27 11.13 32.05
CA GLU A 130 -21.16 9.81 31.42
C GLU A 130 -22.56 9.16 31.34
N GLY A 131 -23.11 9.05 30.12
CA GLY A 131 -24.44 8.47 29.89
C GLY A 131 -25.58 9.43 29.50
N SER A 132 -25.32 10.74 29.32
CA SER A 132 -26.34 11.65 28.77
C SER A 132 -26.77 11.23 27.36
N ALA A 133 -28.07 11.32 27.04
CA ALA A 133 -28.61 10.96 25.73
C ALA A 133 -27.93 11.70 24.57
N LEU A 134 -27.47 12.94 24.80
CA LEU A 134 -26.72 13.72 23.81
C LEU A 134 -25.34 13.14 23.53
N HIS A 135 -24.63 12.60 24.53
CA HIS A 135 -23.34 11.96 24.35
C HIS A 135 -23.47 10.70 23.49
N MET A 136 -24.45 9.85 23.82
CA MET A 136 -24.73 8.64 23.05
C MET A 136 -25.11 8.98 21.60
N LEU A 137 -25.92 10.02 21.41
CA LEU A 137 -26.32 10.47 20.07
C LEU A 137 -25.13 10.97 19.27
N VAL A 138 -24.26 11.83 19.83
CA VAL A 138 -23.09 12.34 19.09
C VAL A 138 -22.11 11.21 18.79
N GLY A 139 -21.86 10.30 19.74
CA GLY A 139 -21.01 9.13 19.52
C GLY A 139 -21.54 8.26 18.38
N VAL A 140 -22.84 7.92 18.39
CA VAL A 140 -23.49 7.11 17.35
C VAL A 140 -23.43 7.81 16.00
N VAL A 141 -23.72 9.12 15.93
CA VAL A 141 -23.66 9.89 14.68
C VAL A 141 -22.24 9.91 14.14
N PHE A 142 -21.23 10.15 14.99
CA PHE A 142 -19.83 10.18 14.57
C PHE A 142 -19.35 8.82 14.08
N THR A 143 -19.60 7.74 14.82
CA THR A 143 -19.21 6.38 14.40
C THR A 143 -19.94 5.96 13.13
N SER A 144 -21.22 6.33 12.97
CA SER A 144 -22.00 6.04 11.77
C SER A 144 -21.48 6.80 10.56
N LEU A 145 -21.08 8.06 10.74
CA LEU A 145 -20.46 8.86 9.68
C LEU A 145 -19.11 8.27 9.25
N VAL A 146 -18.26 7.90 10.21
CA VAL A 146 -16.97 7.25 9.93
C VAL A 146 -17.17 5.91 9.22
N ALA A 147 -18.13 5.10 9.65
CA ALA A 147 -18.45 3.82 9.01
C ALA A 147 -18.97 4.02 7.58
N ALA A 148 -19.91 4.95 7.37
CA ALA A 148 -20.45 5.27 6.05
C ALA A 148 -19.36 5.78 5.10
N LEU A 149 -18.47 6.66 5.58
CA LEU A 149 -17.34 7.17 4.81
C LEU A 149 -16.34 6.06 4.48
N THR A 150 -16.08 5.15 5.41
CA THR A 150 -15.16 4.02 5.19
C THR A 150 -15.70 3.07 4.13
N VAL A 151 -16.94 2.62 4.26
CA VAL A 151 -17.55 1.65 3.33
C VAL A 151 -17.84 2.30 1.97
N GLY A 152 -18.42 3.51 1.97
CA GLY A 152 -18.70 4.27 0.75
C GLY A 152 -17.42 4.66 0.02
N GLY A 153 -16.40 5.10 0.74
CA GLY A 153 -15.10 5.46 0.18
C GLY A 153 -14.40 4.27 -0.48
N LYS A 154 -14.40 3.09 0.15
CA LYS A 154 -13.88 1.86 -0.48
C LYS A 154 -14.66 1.45 -1.73
N ALA A 155 -15.99 1.59 -1.72
CA ALA A 155 -16.81 1.29 -2.89
C ALA A 155 -16.50 2.21 -4.07
N LEU A 156 -16.36 3.52 -3.83
CA LEU A 156 -15.95 4.49 -4.85
C LEU A 156 -14.51 4.22 -5.33
N GLY A 157 -13.61 3.94 -4.39
CA GLY A 157 -12.20 3.62 -4.65
C GLY A 157 -12.04 2.41 -5.57
N LYS A 158 -12.88 1.36 -5.42
CA LYS A 158 -12.87 0.19 -6.31
C LYS A 158 -13.08 0.54 -7.77
N SER A 159 -14.14 1.31 -8.09
CA SER A 159 -14.43 1.72 -9.46
C SER A 159 -13.30 2.58 -10.03
N PHE A 160 -12.77 3.49 -9.22
CA PHE A 160 -11.64 4.33 -9.59
C PHE A 160 -10.36 3.52 -9.84
N ALA A 161 -10.06 2.55 -8.96
CA ALA A 161 -8.91 1.66 -9.05
C ALA A 161 -8.89 0.84 -10.33
N ILE A 162 -10.04 0.33 -10.75
CA ILE A 162 -10.15 -0.50 -11.95
C ILE A 162 -9.97 0.37 -13.20
N TYR A 163 -10.66 1.52 -13.28
CA TYR A 163 -10.62 2.40 -14.44
C TYR A 163 -9.24 3.08 -14.63
N PHE A 164 -8.60 3.50 -13.55
CA PHE A 164 -7.30 4.19 -13.57
C PHE A 164 -6.12 3.31 -13.12
N SER A 165 -6.27 1.98 -13.14
CA SER A 165 -5.27 1.01 -12.65
C SER A 165 -3.85 1.26 -13.17
N ILE A 166 -3.71 1.50 -14.47
CA ILE A 166 -2.40 1.75 -15.10
C ILE A 166 -1.74 3.02 -14.55
N GLN A 167 -2.51 4.12 -14.41
CA GLN A 167 -1.96 5.40 -13.95
C GLN A 167 -1.59 5.34 -12.46
N ILE A 168 -2.43 4.70 -11.65
CA ILE A 168 -2.19 4.52 -10.21
C ILE A 168 -0.90 3.74 -10.01
N ILE A 169 -0.77 2.58 -10.66
CA ILE A 169 0.41 1.72 -10.50
C ILE A 169 1.67 2.34 -11.11
N LEU A 170 1.55 3.12 -12.19
CA LEU A 170 2.68 3.88 -12.69
C LEU A 170 3.15 4.94 -11.68
N THR A 171 2.22 5.60 -10.99
CA THR A 171 2.53 6.61 -9.97
C THR A 171 3.20 5.97 -8.76
N VAL A 172 2.68 4.84 -8.28
CA VAL A 172 3.32 4.04 -7.23
C VAL A 172 4.72 3.58 -7.68
N GLY A 173 4.85 3.11 -8.93
CA GLY A 173 6.14 2.75 -9.52
C GLY A 173 7.13 3.92 -9.55
N LYS A 174 6.69 5.14 -9.83
CA LYS A 174 7.53 6.35 -9.75
C LYS A 174 7.98 6.67 -8.33
N VAL A 175 7.11 6.51 -7.34
CA VAL A 175 7.46 6.68 -5.92
C VAL A 175 8.51 5.65 -5.52
N PHE A 176 8.32 4.37 -5.87
CA PHE A 176 9.30 3.32 -5.63
C PHE A 176 10.64 3.59 -6.33
N TYR A 177 10.61 4.08 -7.58
CA TYR A 177 11.81 4.49 -8.30
C TYR A 177 12.54 5.64 -7.59
N PHE A 178 11.81 6.63 -7.09
CA PHE A 178 12.38 7.76 -6.36
C PHE A 178 13.00 7.32 -5.02
N ILE A 179 12.31 6.48 -4.25
CA ILE A 179 12.82 5.89 -3.01
C ILE A 179 14.08 5.09 -3.32
N ASN A 180 14.07 4.25 -4.35
CA ASN A 180 15.22 3.44 -4.73
C ASN A 180 16.42 4.30 -5.16
N LYS A 181 16.18 5.36 -5.93
CA LYS A 181 17.23 6.33 -6.32
C LYS A 181 17.81 7.08 -5.12
N LYS A 182 16.98 7.39 -4.11
CA LYS A 182 17.39 8.14 -2.91
C LYS A 182 18.05 7.25 -1.84
N PHE A 183 17.64 5.98 -1.73
CA PHE A 183 18.11 5.03 -0.72
C PHE A 183 19.11 3.98 -1.25
N HIS A 184 19.49 4.01 -2.52
CA HIS A 184 20.56 3.17 -3.11
C HIS A 184 20.39 1.64 -2.93
N ILE A 185 19.16 1.15 -2.76
CA ILE A 185 18.88 -0.28 -2.56
C ILE A 185 18.89 -0.99 -3.92
N SER A 186 20.07 -1.46 -4.34
CA SER A 186 20.29 -2.18 -5.60
C SER A 186 19.55 -3.52 -5.67
N ILE A 187 18.23 -3.51 -5.90
CA ILE A 187 17.42 -4.72 -6.17
C ILE A 187 17.39 -5.05 -7.69
N LEU A 188 17.84 -4.14 -8.56
CA LEU A 188 17.47 -4.16 -9.98
C LEU A 188 18.61 -4.32 -11.00
N ASP A 189 19.84 -4.68 -10.61
CA ASP A 189 20.95 -4.77 -11.57
C ASP A 189 21.45 -6.20 -11.91
N GLY A 190 20.55 -7.20 -11.84
CA GLY A 190 20.92 -8.61 -12.06
C GLY A 190 20.83 -9.15 -13.49
N LYS A 191 20.17 -8.47 -14.44
CA LYS A 191 19.82 -9.10 -15.75
C LYS A 191 20.48 -8.52 -16.99
N ASN A 192 21.07 -7.31 -16.95
CA ASN A 192 21.65 -6.72 -18.16
C ASN A 192 23.05 -7.27 -18.53
N LYS A 193 23.82 -7.83 -17.60
CA LYS A 193 25.14 -8.42 -17.92
C LYS A 193 25.09 -9.72 -18.73
N LYS A 194 23.98 -10.50 -18.67
CA LYS A 194 23.94 -11.83 -19.30
C LYS A 194 23.68 -11.81 -20.82
N LYS A 195 23.08 -10.74 -21.35
CA LYS A 195 22.78 -10.63 -22.80
C LYS A 195 24.00 -10.19 -23.61
N ASN A 196 24.88 -9.37 -23.05
CA ASN A 196 26.06 -8.89 -23.79
C ASN A 196 27.15 -9.98 -23.95
N ARG A 197 27.23 -10.93 -23.00
CA ARG A 197 28.18 -12.05 -23.06
C ARG A 197 27.82 -13.11 -24.12
N ARG A 198 26.53 -13.26 -24.47
CA ARG A 198 26.08 -14.18 -25.54
C ARG A 198 26.30 -13.63 -26.96
N ARG A 199 26.24 -12.31 -27.17
CA ARG A 199 26.57 -11.70 -28.47
C ARG A 199 28.06 -11.72 -28.78
N SER A 200 28.92 -11.49 -27.78
CA SER A 200 30.37 -11.59 -27.94
C SER A 200 30.82 -13.03 -28.26
N ASN A 201 30.28 -14.05 -27.57
CA ASN A 201 30.62 -15.46 -27.86
C ASN A 201 30.06 -15.99 -29.19
N GLY A 202 29.02 -15.36 -29.75
CA GLY A 202 28.50 -15.71 -31.09
C GLY A 202 29.40 -15.21 -32.21
N HIS A 203 30.01 -14.02 -32.04
CA HIS A 203 30.90 -13.44 -33.04
C HIS A 203 32.24 -14.17 -33.13
N LEU A 204 32.81 -14.61 -32.01
CA LEU A 204 34.05 -15.39 -31.97
C LEU A 204 33.94 -16.80 -32.55
N ARG A 205 32.72 -17.37 -32.62
CA ARG A 205 32.49 -18.69 -33.25
C ARG A 205 32.23 -18.63 -34.76
N GLY A 206 31.83 -17.48 -35.30
CA GLY A 206 31.66 -17.28 -36.75
C GLY A 206 32.99 -17.12 -37.50
N SER A 207 33.97 -16.44 -36.89
CA SER A 207 35.24 -16.14 -37.56
C SER A 207 36.24 -17.31 -37.59
N ARG A 208 36.01 -18.41 -36.86
CA ARG A 208 36.87 -19.62 -36.92
C ARG A 208 36.46 -20.64 -37.98
N ARG A 209 35.32 -20.46 -38.67
CA ARG A 209 34.86 -21.41 -39.70
C ARG A 209 35.24 -21.04 -41.13
N ASN A 210 35.68 -19.80 -41.37
CA ASN A 210 36.07 -19.29 -42.69
C ASN A 210 37.59 -19.29 -42.96
N GLY A 211 38.39 -19.94 -42.11
CA GLY A 211 39.86 -19.93 -42.20
C GLY A 211 40.50 -21.24 -42.65
N ASN A 212 39.73 -22.27 -43.02
CA ASN A 212 40.24 -23.61 -43.34
C ASN A 212 39.93 -24.08 -44.77
N GLU A 213 39.58 -23.15 -45.66
CA GLU A 213 39.59 -23.37 -47.11
C GLU A 213 40.72 -22.52 -47.69
N ARG A 214 41.91 -23.11 -47.75
CA ARG A 214 43.01 -22.82 -48.68
C ARG A 214 44.15 -23.79 -48.44
#